data_AF-A0A6G9ZA57-F1
#
_entry.id   AF-A0A6G9ZA57-F1
#
_cell.length_a   1.000
_cell.length_b   1.000
_cell.length_c   1.000
_cell.angle_alpha   90.00
_cell.angle_beta   90.00
_cell.angle_gamma   90.00
#
_symmetry.space_group_name_H-M   'P 1'
#
loop_
_entity.id
_entity.type
_entity.pdbx_description
1 polymer ?
#
loop_
_entity_poly.entity_id
_entity_poly.type
_entity_poly.pdbx_seq_one_letter_code
_entity_poly.pdbx_strand_id
1 'polypeptide(L)'
;MTPAATRTGARTGVRWTDVYRDRYAWEREHPAAGRLTRWVDEHLMAPHPDLGRDGPVCPFVRHSIVRRRFWAGLAPGGDELTIPALQRIVDDALAVYADLRAENPSELRSVTLVTLFPGLTRCDLIDTVHLSRKTEAVTHGLMIGQFYPGCPVPGLWNRDFRPLDAPVPMLVLRKMMSTDFPFLVARTDWLYAYFTQVAPALPSRLRWAIAERMRMDGPGAGEITALRAHSTGEHAT
;
A
#
# COMPACT_ATOMS: atom_id res chain seq x y z
N MET A 1 -29.05 -9.47 0.73
CA MET A 1 -27.61 -9.11 0.78
C MET A 1 -27.15 -8.97 -0.67
N THR A 2 -26.70 -7.78 -1.10
CA THR A 2 -26.23 -7.61 -2.49
C THR A 2 -24.83 -8.23 -2.61
N PRO A 3 -24.56 -9.10 -3.60
CA PRO A 3 -23.26 -9.75 -3.76
C PRO A 3 -22.10 -8.76 -3.68
N ALA A 4 -20.98 -9.18 -3.09
CA ALA A 4 -19.78 -8.36 -3.07
C ALA A 4 -19.34 -8.07 -4.52
N ALA A 5 -19.05 -6.80 -4.82
CA ALA A 5 -18.49 -6.45 -6.11
C ALA A 5 -17.12 -7.16 -6.23
N THR A 6 -16.92 -7.86 -7.34
CA THR A 6 -15.70 -8.64 -7.61
C THR A 6 -15.06 -8.13 -8.89
N ARG A 7 -13.73 -8.12 -8.94
CA ARG A 7 -12.92 -7.86 -10.13
C ARG A 7 -11.94 -9.01 -10.31
N THR A 8 -11.74 -9.47 -11.54
CA THR A 8 -10.88 -10.62 -11.85
C THR A 8 -9.73 -10.19 -12.73
N GLY A 9 -8.51 -10.55 -12.33
CA GLY A 9 -7.31 -10.33 -13.12
C GLY A 9 -7.32 -11.16 -14.40
N ALA A 10 -7.11 -10.52 -15.55
CA ALA A 10 -7.19 -11.18 -16.84
C ALA A 10 -6.04 -12.19 -17.09
N ARG A 11 -4.87 -12.00 -16.46
CA ARG A 11 -3.68 -12.85 -16.66
C ARG A 11 -3.61 -14.02 -15.69
N THR A 12 -4.16 -13.83 -14.50
CA THR A 12 -3.93 -14.72 -13.36
C THR A 12 -5.21 -15.33 -12.80
N GLY A 13 -6.38 -14.76 -13.12
CA GLY A 13 -7.66 -15.19 -12.56
C GLY A 13 -7.85 -14.84 -11.09
N VAL A 14 -6.91 -14.13 -10.46
CA VAL A 14 -7.06 -13.66 -9.07
C VAL A 14 -8.28 -12.76 -8.99
N ARG A 15 -9.12 -12.99 -7.97
CA ARG A 15 -10.32 -12.21 -7.71
C ARG A 15 -10.07 -11.26 -6.56
N TRP A 16 -10.35 -9.97 -6.77
CA TRP A 16 -10.41 -8.96 -5.71
C TRP A 16 -11.87 -8.62 -5.42
N THR A 17 -12.25 -8.66 -4.15
CA THR A 17 -13.61 -8.37 -3.68
C THR A 17 -13.59 -7.24 -2.67
N ASP A 18 -14.67 -6.47 -2.61
CA ASP A 18 -14.90 -5.52 -1.53
C ASP A 18 -15.17 -6.27 -0.22
N VAL A 19 -14.15 -6.34 0.65
CA VAL A 19 -14.13 -7.18 1.85
C VAL A 19 -15.25 -6.83 2.81
N TYR A 20 -15.50 -5.53 3.02
CA TYR A 20 -16.42 -5.07 4.07
C TYR A 20 -17.88 -4.96 3.58
N ARG A 21 -18.15 -5.29 2.32
CA ARG A 21 -19.51 -5.46 1.81
C ARG A 21 -20.16 -6.76 2.29
N ASP A 22 -19.39 -7.83 2.38
CA ASP A 22 -19.78 -9.10 2.99
C ASP A 22 -18.56 -9.77 3.63
N ARG A 23 -18.18 -9.24 4.79
CA ARG A 23 -17.01 -9.70 5.54
C ARG A 23 -17.10 -11.19 5.88
N TYR A 24 -18.27 -11.67 6.28
CA TYR A 24 -18.43 -13.06 6.68
C TYR A 24 -18.25 -14.01 5.50
N ALA A 25 -18.72 -13.63 4.30
CA ALA A 25 -18.39 -14.40 3.10
C ALA A 25 -16.89 -14.41 2.79
N TRP A 26 -16.23 -13.24 2.83
CA TRP A 26 -14.78 -13.13 2.63
C TRP A 26 -13.99 -14.02 3.60
N GLU A 27 -14.29 -13.96 4.90
CA GLU A 27 -13.57 -14.70 5.93
C GLU A 27 -13.70 -16.23 5.79
N ARG A 28 -14.79 -16.71 5.18
CA ARG A 28 -14.99 -18.14 4.86
C ARG A 28 -14.21 -18.60 3.63
N GLU A 29 -13.72 -17.70 2.77
CA GLU A 29 -12.98 -18.09 1.57
C GLU A 29 -11.63 -18.74 1.92
N HIS A 30 -10.96 -18.26 2.98
CA HIS A 30 -9.66 -18.79 3.40
C HIS A 30 -9.29 -18.33 4.82
N PRO A 31 -8.55 -19.11 5.63
CA PRO A 31 -8.09 -18.64 6.95
C PRO A 31 -7.28 -17.33 6.95
N ALA A 32 -6.55 -17.06 5.86
CA ALA A 32 -5.82 -15.80 5.67
C ALA A 32 -6.74 -14.57 5.55
N ALA A 33 -7.94 -14.75 5.03
CA ALA A 33 -8.95 -13.69 4.90
C ALA A 33 -9.37 -13.17 6.29
N GLY A 34 -9.65 -14.08 7.21
CA GLY A 34 -9.95 -13.75 8.62
C GLY A 34 -8.76 -13.17 9.39
N ARG A 35 -7.53 -13.56 9.04
CA ARG A 35 -6.34 -12.93 9.62
C ARG A 35 -6.19 -11.47 9.19
N LEU A 36 -6.48 -11.16 7.92
CA LEU A 36 -6.42 -9.79 7.42
C LEU A 36 -7.46 -8.90 8.11
N THR A 37 -8.72 -9.30 8.14
CA THR A 37 -9.79 -8.49 8.75
C THR A 37 -9.54 -8.27 10.24
N ARG A 38 -9.10 -9.31 10.97
CA ARG A 38 -8.70 -9.18 12.38
C ARG A 38 -7.56 -8.17 12.56
N TRP A 39 -6.48 -8.29 11.79
CA TRP A 39 -5.35 -7.38 11.88
C TRP A 39 -5.72 -5.93 11.51
N VAL A 40 -6.57 -5.75 10.50
CA VAL A 40 -7.08 -4.42 10.17
C VAL A 40 -7.84 -3.81 11.35
N ASP A 41 -8.71 -4.58 11.99
CA ASP A 41 -9.57 -4.05 13.04
C ASP A 41 -8.87 -3.86 14.38
N GLU A 42 -8.08 -4.83 14.79
CA GLU A 42 -7.48 -4.89 16.11
C GLU A 42 -6.12 -4.18 16.18
N HIS A 43 -5.39 -4.11 15.06
CA HIS A 43 -4.08 -3.50 15.01
C HIS A 43 -4.06 -2.19 14.22
N LEU A 44 -4.47 -2.20 12.94
CA LEU A 44 -4.36 -1.00 12.11
C LEU A 44 -5.27 0.15 12.56
N MET A 45 -6.47 -0.16 13.06
CA MET A 45 -7.43 0.84 13.54
C MET A 45 -7.23 1.25 15.01
N ALA A 46 -6.30 0.62 15.72
CA ALA A 46 -6.00 0.89 17.12
C ALA A 46 -4.73 1.73 17.29
N PRO A 47 -4.62 2.55 18.34
CA PRO A 47 -3.35 3.16 18.72
C PRO A 47 -2.36 2.10 19.21
N HIS A 48 -1.07 2.41 19.14
CA HIS A 48 -0.01 1.54 19.64
C HIS A 48 1.00 2.35 20.46
N PRO A 49 1.39 1.92 21.67
CA PRO A 49 2.29 2.68 22.53
C PRO A 49 3.64 2.98 21.85
N ASP A 50 4.16 2.00 21.12
CA ASP A 50 5.45 2.15 20.42
C ASP A 50 5.34 2.85 19.07
N LEU A 51 4.15 3.33 18.66
CA LEU A 51 3.99 3.98 17.34
C LEU A 51 4.84 5.26 17.23
N GLY A 52 5.06 5.97 18.34
CA GLY A 52 5.78 7.26 18.36
C GLY A 52 4.91 8.47 17.99
N ARG A 53 3.59 8.29 17.85
CA ARG A 53 2.58 9.35 17.72
C ARG A 53 1.23 8.87 18.24
N ASP A 54 0.32 9.81 18.48
CA ASP A 54 -1.06 9.52 18.84
C ASP A 54 -1.87 8.96 17.66
N GLY A 55 -3.01 8.35 17.99
CA GLY A 55 -3.98 7.83 17.02
C GLY A 55 -3.62 6.44 16.47
N PRO A 56 -4.36 5.95 15.47
CA PRO A 56 -4.25 4.58 15.00
C PRO A 56 -2.94 4.32 14.24
N VAL A 57 -2.48 3.07 14.22
CA VAL A 57 -1.31 2.64 13.43
C VAL A 57 -1.44 3.06 11.97
N CYS A 58 -2.59 2.80 11.32
CA CYS A 58 -2.91 3.29 9.99
C CYS A 58 -4.05 4.34 10.05
N PRO A 59 -3.78 5.61 9.73
CA PRO A 59 -4.82 6.65 9.76
C PRO A 59 -5.83 6.53 8.59
N PHE A 60 -5.49 5.76 7.55
CA PHE A 60 -6.28 5.72 6.30
C PHE A 60 -7.27 4.55 6.24
N VAL A 61 -7.01 3.45 6.95
CA VAL A 61 -7.76 2.20 6.76
C VAL A 61 -9.25 2.37 7.08
N ARG A 62 -9.56 3.14 8.14
CA ARG A 62 -10.94 3.46 8.54
C ARG A 62 -11.72 4.15 7.42
N HIS A 63 -11.08 5.09 6.71
CA HIS A 63 -11.70 5.83 5.61
C HIS A 63 -12.04 4.90 4.43
N SER A 64 -11.16 3.94 4.13
CA SER A 64 -11.39 2.94 3.08
C SER A 64 -12.55 2.00 3.42
N ILE A 65 -12.63 1.54 4.68
CA ILE A 65 -13.68 0.65 5.17
C ILE A 65 -15.05 1.34 5.15
N VAL A 66 -15.16 2.53 5.74
CA VAL A 66 -16.44 3.27 5.83
C VAL A 66 -17.01 3.56 4.44
N ARG A 67 -16.14 3.82 3.46
CA ARG A 67 -16.54 4.08 2.08
C ARG A 67 -16.72 2.81 1.23
N ARG A 68 -16.60 1.60 1.83
CA ARG A 68 -16.69 0.31 1.13
C ARG A 68 -15.75 0.20 -0.07
N ARG A 69 -14.48 0.57 0.14
CA ARG A 69 -13.45 0.59 -0.90
C ARG A 69 -12.17 -0.12 -0.46
N PHE A 70 -12.31 -1.05 0.47
CA PHE A 70 -11.24 -1.93 0.89
C PHE A 70 -11.37 -3.25 0.14
N TRP A 71 -10.62 -3.35 -0.96
CA TRP A 71 -10.63 -4.50 -1.86
C TRP A 71 -9.51 -5.46 -1.49
N ALA A 72 -9.78 -6.75 -1.43
CA ALA A 72 -8.75 -7.75 -1.21
C ALA A 72 -8.90 -8.98 -2.10
N GLY A 73 -7.78 -9.57 -2.48
CA GLY A 73 -7.72 -10.79 -3.27
C GLY A 73 -6.76 -11.82 -2.67
N LEU A 74 -7.12 -13.09 -2.79
CA LEU A 74 -6.31 -14.23 -2.36
C LEU A 74 -5.60 -14.82 -3.57
N ALA A 75 -4.31 -14.56 -3.72
CA ALA A 75 -3.51 -15.16 -4.78
C ALA A 75 -3.03 -16.56 -4.35
N PRO A 76 -3.40 -17.63 -5.08
CA PRO A 76 -2.97 -18.99 -4.75
C PRO A 76 -1.50 -19.22 -5.13
N GLY A 77 -0.92 -20.31 -4.61
CA GLY A 77 0.38 -20.81 -5.03
C GLY A 77 1.42 -20.89 -3.91
N GLY A 78 1.27 -20.11 -2.82
CA GLY A 78 2.16 -20.15 -1.67
C GLY A 78 3.64 -20.11 -2.06
N ASP A 79 4.45 -21.02 -1.51
CA ASP A 79 5.88 -21.14 -1.83
C ASP A 79 6.21 -21.68 -3.22
N GLU A 80 5.22 -22.05 -4.04
CA GLU A 80 5.45 -22.34 -5.47
C GLU A 80 5.46 -21.06 -6.33
N LEU A 81 5.08 -19.91 -5.75
CA LEU A 81 5.10 -18.64 -6.46
C LEU A 81 6.52 -18.19 -6.78
N THR A 82 6.76 -17.89 -8.06
CA THR A 82 8.01 -17.33 -8.58
C THR A 82 7.89 -15.82 -8.77
N ILE A 83 9.01 -15.12 -8.93
CA ILE A 83 9.03 -13.67 -9.24
C ILE A 83 8.16 -13.35 -10.48
N PRO A 84 8.28 -14.05 -11.63
CA PRO A 84 7.42 -13.80 -12.78
C PRO A 84 5.92 -14.03 -12.50
N ALA A 85 5.57 -14.98 -11.63
CA ALA A 85 4.18 -15.21 -11.25
C ALA A 85 3.63 -14.04 -10.41
N LEU A 86 4.39 -13.62 -9.39
CA LEU A 86 4.05 -12.46 -8.57
C LEU A 86 3.95 -11.18 -9.40
N GLN A 87 4.87 -10.98 -10.35
CA GLN A 87 4.85 -9.84 -11.26
C GLN A 87 3.57 -9.78 -12.11
N ARG A 88 3.08 -10.92 -12.63
CA ARG A 88 1.81 -10.98 -13.37
C ARG A 88 0.60 -10.70 -12.48
N ILE A 89 0.65 -11.13 -11.21
CA ILE A 89 -0.40 -10.82 -10.24
C ILE A 89 -0.44 -9.31 -9.96
N VAL A 90 0.74 -8.66 -9.85
CA VAL A 90 0.82 -7.20 -9.70
C VAL A 90 0.32 -6.47 -10.96
N ASP A 91 0.63 -6.96 -12.15
CA ASP A 91 0.09 -6.38 -13.40
C ASP A 91 -1.45 -6.39 -13.41
N ASP A 92 -2.06 -7.50 -13.00
CA ASP A 92 -3.51 -7.59 -12.86
C ASP A 92 -4.04 -6.68 -11.74
N ALA A 93 -3.35 -6.60 -10.61
CA ALA A 93 -3.74 -5.71 -9.50
C ALA A 93 -3.70 -4.22 -9.92
N LEU A 94 -2.69 -3.81 -10.69
CA LEU A 94 -2.59 -2.45 -11.24
C LEU A 94 -3.74 -2.15 -12.22
N ALA A 95 -4.07 -3.12 -13.10
CA ALA A 95 -5.20 -2.98 -14.02
C ALA A 95 -6.54 -2.87 -13.28
N VAL A 96 -6.79 -3.77 -12.31
CA VAL A 96 -8.00 -3.73 -11.46
C VAL A 96 -8.07 -2.41 -10.69
N TYR A 97 -6.95 -1.93 -10.13
CA TYR A 97 -6.92 -0.65 -9.45
C TYR A 97 -7.29 0.49 -10.40
N ALA A 98 -6.74 0.51 -11.62
CA ALA A 98 -7.04 1.53 -12.63
C ALA A 98 -8.53 1.56 -13.00
N ASP A 99 -9.17 0.39 -13.17
CA ASP A 99 -10.60 0.29 -13.45
C ASP A 99 -11.45 0.84 -12.29
N LEU A 100 -11.13 0.43 -11.05
CA LEU A 100 -11.81 0.93 -9.84
C LEU A 100 -11.68 2.46 -9.70
N ARG A 101 -10.54 3.02 -10.11
CA ARG A 101 -10.34 4.47 -10.14
C ARG A 101 -11.21 5.16 -11.18
N ALA A 102 -11.31 4.59 -12.38
CA ALA A 102 -12.06 5.16 -13.48
C ALA A 102 -13.57 5.21 -13.19
N GLU A 103 -14.09 4.21 -12.48
CA GLU A 103 -15.49 4.16 -12.07
C GLU A 103 -15.89 5.24 -11.06
N ASN A 104 -14.97 5.67 -10.18
CA ASN A 104 -15.26 6.62 -9.11
C ASN A 104 -14.15 7.68 -8.93
N PRO A 105 -13.93 8.61 -9.88
CA PRO A 105 -12.80 9.54 -9.85
C PRO A 105 -12.80 10.54 -8.69
N SER A 106 -13.96 10.87 -8.11
CA SER A 106 -14.08 11.77 -6.96
C SER A 106 -13.59 11.16 -5.64
N GLU A 107 -13.37 9.84 -5.64
CA GLU A 107 -13.27 9.04 -4.42
C GLU A 107 -11.99 8.18 -4.37
N LEU A 108 -11.05 8.50 -5.27
CA LEU A 108 -9.78 7.80 -5.46
C LEU A 108 -8.94 7.64 -4.19
N ARG A 109 -9.08 8.58 -3.23
CA ARG A 109 -8.31 8.56 -1.97
C ARG A 109 -8.71 7.40 -1.06
N SER A 110 -9.90 6.82 -1.24
CA SER A 110 -10.39 5.78 -0.34
C SER A 110 -10.18 4.36 -0.86
N VAL A 111 -9.74 4.17 -2.10
CA VAL A 111 -9.51 2.84 -2.66
C VAL A 111 -8.20 2.27 -2.11
N THR A 112 -8.30 1.11 -1.47
CA THR A 112 -7.16 0.27 -1.09
C THR A 112 -7.37 -1.09 -1.72
N LEU A 113 -6.36 -1.60 -2.42
CA LEU A 113 -6.38 -2.92 -3.04
C LEU A 113 -5.26 -3.77 -2.43
N VAL A 114 -5.63 -4.81 -1.71
CA VAL A 114 -4.73 -5.72 -1.02
C VAL A 114 -4.65 -7.03 -1.80
N THR A 115 -3.46 -7.49 -2.12
CA THR A 115 -3.24 -8.81 -2.69
C THR A 115 -2.50 -9.66 -1.68
N LEU A 116 -3.17 -10.64 -1.08
CA LEU A 116 -2.58 -11.56 -0.12
C LEU A 116 -1.98 -12.76 -0.85
N PHE A 117 -0.91 -13.31 -0.30
CA PHE A 117 -0.24 -14.52 -0.79
C PHE A 117 -0.24 -15.59 0.32
N PRO A 118 -1.38 -16.26 0.57
CA PRO A 118 -1.44 -17.28 1.61
C PRO A 118 -0.46 -18.45 1.33
N GLY A 119 0.26 -18.88 2.37
CA GLY A 119 1.21 -19.99 2.27
C GLY A 119 2.55 -19.63 1.63
N LEU A 120 2.77 -18.36 1.27
CA LEU A 120 4.10 -17.87 0.91
C LEU A 120 4.88 -17.60 2.20
N THR A 121 6.07 -18.16 2.32
CA THR A 121 6.99 -17.95 3.45
C THR A 121 8.26 -17.23 3.02
N ARG A 122 8.63 -17.35 1.74
CA ARG A 122 9.75 -16.63 1.10
C ARG A 122 9.44 -15.15 0.88
N CYS A 123 9.48 -14.37 1.96
CA CYS A 123 9.09 -12.96 1.97
C CYS A 123 10.05 -12.05 1.18
N ASP A 124 11.28 -12.50 0.91
CA ASP A 124 12.24 -11.85 0.01
C ASP A 124 11.70 -11.69 -1.42
N LEU A 125 10.76 -12.55 -1.85
CA LEU A 125 10.07 -12.41 -3.12
C LEU A 125 9.14 -11.20 -3.13
N ILE A 126 8.50 -10.89 -2.00
CA ILE A 126 7.65 -9.70 -1.86
C ILE A 126 8.51 -8.44 -2.00
N ASP A 127 9.65 -8.39 -1.31
CA ASP A 127 10.56 -7.24 -1.41
C ASP A 127 11.12 -7.06 -2.82
N THR A 128 11.51 -8.16 -3.47
CA THR A 128 12.04 -8.14 -4.83
C THR A 128 11.00 -7.60 -5.82
N VAL A 129 9.76 -8.09 -5.74
CA VAL A 129 8.66 -7.66 -6.61
C VAL A 129 8.26 -6.22 -6.30
N HIS A 130 8.11 -5.87 -5.02
CA HIS A 130 7.85 -4.51 -4.58
C HIS A 130 8.89 -3.53 -5.14
N LEU A 131 10.18 -3.82 -4.99
CA LEU A 131 11.26 -2.97 -5.50
C LEU A 131 11.19 -2.83 -7.03
N SER A 132 10.94 -3.91 -7.76
CA SER A 132 10.84 -3.89 -9.22
C SER A 132 9.63 -3.10 -9.74
N ARG A 133 8.54 -3.02 -8.96
CA ARG A 133 7.27 -2.39 -9.35
C ARG A 133 7.05 -1.01 -8.75
N LYS A 134 7.83 -0.62 -7.75
CA LYS A 134 7.66 0.66 -7.04
C LYS A 134 7.75 1.86 -7.98
N THR A 135 8.73 1.87 -8.90
CA THR A 135 8.88 2.97 -9.85
C THR A 135 7.65 3.14 -10.74
N GLU A 136 7.16 2.05 -11.32
CA GLU A 136 5.95 2.05 -12.15
C GLU A 136 4.74 2.59 -11.36
N ALA A 137 4.48 2.03 -10.18
CA ALA A 137 3.37 2.48 -9.32
C ALA A 137 3.48 3.98 -8.97
N VAL A 138 4.65 4.43 -8.55
CA VAL A 138 4.92 5.82 -8.17
C VAL A 138 4.71 6.78 -9.34
N THR A 139 5.17 6.43 -10.54
CA THR A 139 4.96 7.26 -11.74
C THR A 139 3.48 7.41 -12.12
N HIS A 140 2.63 6.44 -11.75
CA HIS A 140 1.18 6.52 -11.90
C HIS A 140 0.44 7.19 -10.72
N GLY A 141 1.19 7.80 -9.79
CA GLY A 141 0.63 8.46 -8.61
C GLY A 141 0.09 7.48 -7.58
N LEU A 142 0.61 6.25 -7.57
CA LEU A 142 0.24 5.20 -6.63
C LEU A 142 1.38 4.95 -5.65
N MET A 143 1.03 4.35 -4.52
CA MET A 143 1.98 3.67 -3.66
C MET A 143 1.69 2.18 -3.70
N ILE A 144 2.76 1.40 -3.81
CA ILE A 144 2.76 -0.04 -3.54
C ILE A 144 3.55 -0.25 -2.25
N GLY A 145 2.99 -1.00 -1.30
CA GLY A 145 3.66 -1.34 -0.04
C GLY A 145 3.81 -2.84 0.13
N GLN A 146 4.97 -3.26 0.67
CA GLN A 146 5.19 -4.63 1.13
C GLN A 146 4.71 -4.80 2.57
N PHE A 147 4.12 -5.95 2.87
CA PHE A 147 3.72 -6.33 4.22
C PHE A 147 3.89 -7.83 4.36
N TYR A 148 4.46 -8.29 5.46
CA TYR A 148 4.63 -9.72 5.74
C TYR A 148 5.04 -9.93 7.20
N PRO A 149 4.91 -11.16 7.74
CA PRO A 149 5.32 -11.46 9.10
C PRO A 149 6.79 -11.15 9.33
N GLY A 150 7.10 -10.31 10.31
CA GLY A 150 8.47 -9.90 10.63
C GLY A 150 9.09 -8.90 9.67
N CYS A 151 8.29 -8.16 8.88
CA CYS A 151 8.81 -7.14 7.97
C CYS A 151 9.71 -6.12 8.71
N PRO A 152 10.98 -5.96 8.31
CA PRO A 152 11.96 -5.20 9.09
C PRO A 152 11.88 -3.68 8.85
N VAL A 153 11.01 -3.23 7.94
CA VAL A 153 10.92 -1.81 7.57
C VAL A 153 10.51 -0.97 8.79
N PRO A 154 11.31 0.05 9.16
CA PRO A 154 11.08 0.83 10.36
C PRO A 154 9.89 1.79 10.21
N GLY A 155 9.32 2.19 11.34
CA GLY A 155 8.28 3.21 11.41
C GLY A 155 8.79 4.62 11.14
N LEU A 156 7.91 5.45 10.57
CA LEU A 156 8.16 6.87 10.34
C LEU A 156 8.32 7.66 11.65
N TRP A 157 7.66 7.23 12.72
CA TRP A 157 7.61 7.94 14.00
C TRP A 157 8.45 7.28 15.09
N ASN A 158 8.72 5.98 14.94
CA ASN A 158 9.62 5.22 15.80
C ASN A 158 10.39 4.20 14.94
N ARG A 159 11.72 4.30 14.94
CA ARG A 159 12.60 3.41 14.18
C ARG A 159 12.50 1.96 14.65
N ASP A 160 12.12 1.72 15.89
CA ASP A 160 12.03 0.37 16.48
C ASP A 160 10.64 -0.25 16.29
N PHE A 161 9.65 0.54 15.84
CA PHE A 161 8.34 0.04 15.46
C PHE A 161 8.37 -0.57 14.05
N ARG A 162 7.59 -1.64 13.83
CA ARG A 162 7.50 -2.37 12.56
C ARG A 162 6.08 -2.27 12.00
N PRO A 163 5.72 -1.14 11.36
CA PRO A 163 4.34 -0.90 10.91
C PRO A 163 3.89 -1.83 9.77
N LEU A 164 4.84 -2.48 9.10
CA LEU A 164 4.58 -3.38 7.97
C LEU A 164 4.59 -4.86 8.38
N ASP A 165 4.75 -5.14 9.68
CA ASP A 165 4.59 -6.49 10.24
C ASP A 165 3.11 -6.88 10.19
N ALA A 166 2.81 -7.90 9.40
CA ALA A 166 1.45 -8.28 9.05
C ALA A 166 1.27 -9.79 9.09
N PRO A 167 0.06 -10.31 9.33
CA PRO A 167 -0.16 -11.73 9.60
C PRO A 167 -0.04 -12.65 8.37
N VAL A 168 0.08 -12.07 7.17
CA VAL A 168 0.15 -12.76 5.88
C VAL A 168 0.98 -11.89 4.93
N PRO A 169 1.86 -12.48 4.09
CA PRO A 169 2.51 -11.71 3.04
C PRO A 169 1.50 -11.11 2.06
N MET A 170 1.66 -9.84 1.75
CA MET A 170 0.78 -9.11 0.86
C MET A 170 1.48 -7.91 0.20
N LEU A 171 0.96 -7.53 -0.97
CA LEU A 171 1.25 -6.26 -1.62
C LEU A 171 0.00 -5.40 -1.58
N VAL A 172 0.16 -4.13 -1.22
CA VAL A 172 -0.96 -3.20 -1.07
C VAL A 172 -0.79 -2.04 -2.03
N LEU A 173 -1.79 -1.82 -2.88
CA LEU A 173 -1.89 -0.66 -3.76
C LEU A 173 -2.88 0.35 -3.19
N ARG A 174 -2.47 1.62 -3.20
CA ARG A 174 -3.33 2.76 -2.91
C ARG A 174 -2.89 4.00 -3.66
N LYS A 175 -3.71 5.04 -3.63
CA LYS A 175 -3.33 6.37 -4.09
C LYS A 175 -2.18 6.91 -3.23
N MET A 176 -1.22 7.56 -3.88
CA MET A 176 -0.17 8.32 -3.20
C MET A 176 -0.78 9.52 -2.48
N MET A 177 -0.35 9.73 -1.24
CA MET A 177 -0.80 10.78 -0.33
C MET A 177 0.32 11.81 -0.12
N SER A 178 -0.04 13.00 0.35
CA SER A 178 0.93 14.04 0.72
C SER A 178 1.90 13.59 1.82
N THR A 179 1.51 12.62 2.63
CA THR A 179 2.37 12.09 3.67
C THR A 179 3.44 11.11 3.19
N ASP A 180 3.44 10.74 1.91
CA ASP A 180 4.35 9.71 1.37
C ASP A 180 5.75 10.19 1.02
N PHE A 181 6.01 11.50 1.10
CA PHE A 181 7.32 12.09 0.80
C PHE A 181 8.53 11.30 1.35
N PRO A 182 8.56 10.87 2.64
CA PRO A 182 9.71 10.15 3.20
C PRO A 182 10.07 8.85 2.45
N PHE A 183 9.08 8.21 1.81
CA PHE A 183 9.28 6.96 1.07
C PHE A 183 9.78 7.15 -0.37
N LEU A 184 9.92 8.40 -0.81
CA LEU A 184 10.16 8.78 -2.21
C LEU A 184 11.48 9.55 -2.40
N VAL A 185 12.12 10.00 -1.32
CA VAL A 185 13.33 10.86 -1.37
C VAL A 185 14.55 10.21 -2.03
N ALA A 186 14.58 8.88 -2.15
CA ALA A 186 15.71 8.14 -2.69
C ALA A 186 15.93 8.38 -4.20
N ARG A 187 14.93 8.89 -4.92
CA ARG A 187 15.04 9.08 -6.38
C ARG A 187 14.32 10.35 -6.85
N THR A 188 14.95 11.05 -7.79
CA THR A 188 14.40 12.27 -8.41
C THR A 188 13.08 11.99 -9.13
N ASP A 189 12.98 10.88 -9.87
CA ASP A 189 11.78 10.52 -10.62
C ASP A 189 10.58 10.25 -9.69
N TRP A 190 10.83 9.64 -8.53
CA TRP A 190 9.83 9.43 -7.50
C TRP A 190 9.34 10.74 -6.88
N LEU A 191 10.25 11.64 -6.52
CA LEU A 191 9.90 12.97 -6.01
C LEU A 191 9.16 13.81 -7.06
N TYR A 192 9.56 13.73 -8.34
CA TYR A 192 8.87 14.40 -9.42
C TYR A 192 7.43 13.89 -9.57
N ALA A 193 7.23 12.56 -9.53
CA ALA A 193 5.90 11.97 -9.57
C ALA A 193 5.06 12.42 -8.36
N TYR A 194 5.65 12.47 -7.17
CA TYR A 194 5.02 13.02 -5.96
C TYR A 194 4.54 14.47 -6.15
N PHE A 195 5.42 15.37 -6.59
CA PHE A 195 5.05 16.77 -6.83
C PHE A 195 4.00 16.92 -7.95
N THR A 196 3.97 16.00 -8.92
CA THR A 196 2.89 15.95 -9.91
C THR A 196 1.54 15.72 -9.25
N GLN A 197 1.48 14.92 -8.18
CA GLN A 197 0.24 14.64 -7.46
C GLN A 197 -0.15 15.74 -6.48
N VAL A 198 0.80 16.26 -5.70
CA VAL A 198 0.49 17.17 -4.58
C VAL A 198 0.58 18.65 -4.92
N ALA A 199 1.34 19.00 -5.95
CA ALA A 199 1.54 20.39 -6.39
C ALA A 199 1.40 20.52 -7.92
N PRO A 200 0.29 20.05 -8.53
CA PRO A 200 0.13 20.01 -9.99
C PRO A 200 0.17 21.40 -10.66
N ALA A 201 -0.13 22.46 -9.91
CA ALA A 201 -0.08 23.84 -10.38
C ALA A 201 1.37 24.34 -10.62
N LEU A 202 2.39 23.68 -10.07
CA LEU A 202 3.78 24.05 -10.32
C LEU A 202 4.21 23.59 -11.72
N PRO A 203 4.92 24.44 -12.50
CA PRO A 203 5.48 24.08 -13.80
C PRO A 203 6.34 22.81 -13.71
N SER A 204 6.30 21.96 -14.76
CA SER A 204 7.02 20.68 -14.78
C SER A 204 8.52 20.82 -14.48
N ARG A 205 9.18 21.80 -15.09
CA ARG A 205 10.61 22.09 -14.85
C ARG A 205 10.88 22.50 -13.40
N LEU A 206 9.97 23.25 -12.77
CA LEU A 206 10.12 23.63 -11.38
C LEU A 206 9.96 22.43 -10.45
N ARG A 207 8.95 21.56 -10.70
CA ARG A 207 8.77 20.32 -9.93
C ARG A 207 10.01 19.41 -10.03
N TRP A 208 10.59 19.29 -11.21
CA TRP A 208 11.83 18.53 -11.40
C TRP A 208 13.01 19.14 -10.64
N ALA A 209 13.20 20.46 -10.74
CA ALA A 209 14.28 21.15 -10.04
C ALA A 209 14.15 21.11 -8.50
N ILE A 210 12.93 21.03 -7.97
CA ILE A 210 12.69 20.79 -6.54
C ILE A 210 13.02 19.33 -6.20
N ALA A 211 12.58 18.37 -7.03
CA ALA A 211 12.86 16.95 -6.84
C ALA A 211 14.36 16.64 -6.80
N GLU A 212 15.16 17.23 -7.69
CA GLU A 212 16.63 17.06 -7.68
C GLU A 212 17.28 17.60 -6.40
N ARG A 213 16.81 18.75 -5.90
CA ARG A 213 17.36 19.38 -4.69
C ARG A 213 16.95 18.66 -3.41
N MET A 214 15.78 18.02 -3.40
CA MET A 214 15.25 17.31 -2.23
C MET A 214 15.63 15.82 -2.20
N ARG A 215 16.23 15.29 -3.28
CA ARG A 215 16.71 13.92 -3.33
C ARG A 215 17.77 13.71 -2.25
N MET A 216 17.69 12.59 -1.55
CA MET A 216 18.71 12.14 -0.62
C MET A 216 19.36 10.86 -1.14
N ASP A 217 20.69 10.81 -1.07
CA ASP A 217 21.48 9.67 -1.51
C ASP A 217 21.97 8.84 -0.31
N GLY A 218 22.25 7.56 -0.54
CA GLY A 218 22.95 6.70 0.43
C GLY A 218 22.16 6.43 1.72
N PRO A 219 22.84 6.31 2.88
CA PRO A 219 22.22 5.93 4.16
C PRO A 219 21.06 6.84 4.59
N GLY A 220 21.11 8.13 4.25
CA GLY A 220 20.08 9.11 4.60
C GLY A 220 18.71 8.82 3.99
N ALA A 221 18.65 8.14 2.83
CA ALA A 221 17.38 7.72 2.24
C ALA A 221 16.73 6.54 2.99
N GLY A 222 17.52 5.77 3.75
CA GLY A 222 17.06 4.65 4.57
C GLY A 222 16.58 5.05 5.96
N GLU A 223 16.96 6.24 6.45
CA GLU A 223 16.55 6.75 7.75
C GLU A 223 15.16 7.39 7.71
N ILE A 224 14.13 6.60 7.38
CA ILE A 224 12.75 7.06 7.20
C ILE A 224 12.26 7.89 8.40
N THR A 225 12.66 7.54 9.62
CA THR A 225 12.34 8.30 10.84
C THR A 225 12.93 9.71 10.85
N ALA A 226 14.16 9.90 10.34
CA ALA A 226 14.81 11.21 10.23
C ALA A 226 14.22 12.06 9.09
N LEU A 227 13.60 11.42 8.10
CA LEU A 227 12.97 12.03 6.94
C LEU A 227 11.55 12.56 7.21
N ARG A 228 11.10 12.51 8.46
CA ARG A 228 9.79 13.04 8.86
C ARG A 228 9.70 14.53 8.55
N ALA A 229 8.81 14.87 7.63
CA ALA A 229 8.47 16.25 7.29
C ALA A 229 7.14 16.73 7.93
N HIS A 230 6.38 15.83 8.56
CA HIS A 230 5.03 16.11 9.08
C HIS A 230 5.07 16.36 10.59
N SER A 231 4.24 17.27 11.08
CA SER A 231 4.02 17.44 12.53
C SER A 231 3.18 16.30 13.11
N THR A 232 3.25 16.04 14.42
CA THR A 232 2.52 14.93 15.09
C THR A 232 1.01 14.96 14.87
N GLY A 233 0.43 16.14 14.64
CA GLY A 233 -1.00 16.34 14.33
C GLY A 233 -1.34 16.48 12.84
N GLU A 234 -0.34 16.45 11.94
CA GLU A 234 -0.57 16.58 10.51
C GLU A 234 -0.90 15.20 9.92
N HIS A 235 -2.20 14.92 9.85
CA HIS A 235 -2.73 13.74 9.17
C HIS A 235 -3.08 14.13 7.74
N ALA A 236 -2.75 13.28 6.77
CA ALA A 236 -3.25 13.48 5.42
C ALA A 236 -4.78 13.37 5.44
N THR A 237 -5.45 14.52 5.29
CA THR A 237 -6.87 14.67 4.95
C THR A 237 -7.12 14.22 3.52
#